data_AF-A0A6C0F8U5-F1
#
_entry.id   AF-A0A6C0F8U5-F1
#
_cell.length_a   1.000
_cell.length_b   1.000
_cell.length_c   1.000
_cell.angle_alpha   90.00
_cell.angle_beta   90.00
_cell.angle_gamma   90.00
#
_symmetry.space_group_name_H-M   'P 1'
#
loop_
_entity.id
_entity.type
_entity.pdbx_description
1 polymer ?
#
loop_
_entity_poly.entity_id
_entity_poly.type
_entity_poly.pdbx_seq_one_letter_code
_entity_poly.pdbx_strand_id
1 'polypeptide(L)'
;MRVFTDGSCTSNGRKGAKAGYAVWFPDHPSWSSARRVPDNEDQTNNRGEMSAILLAVMILEDHGETDCDLVVYSDSEYCINCLTSWLPGWINKGWKTAAGKDVQHQDLIKDITARLSKFKSHRFVHVKAHTGGLDELSKHNAIVDKMAQDITNGIEPKPEAPVVVDELFPGCPLRIMGGPTQQKDIVAWMRTSIATLDTELIDKHLFKAFTEMCKARDVNLTRNVIAKTPMIRAERAHLQIETVDKVI
;
A
#
# COMPACT_ATOMS: atom_id res chain seq x y z
N MET A 1 1.53 3.36 -0.61
CA MET A 1 0.14 3.72 -0.24
C MET A 1 -0.83 2.77 -0.93
N ARG A 2 -1.79 2.20 -0.22
CA ARG A 2 -2.87 1.37 -0.79
C ARG A 2 -4.19 2.12 -0.73
N VAL A 3 -4.94 2.10 -1.82
CA VAL A 3 -6.28 2.68 -1.87
C VAL A 3 -7.21 1.78 -2.68
N PHE A 4 -8.41 1.58 -2.17
CA PHE A 4 -9.50 0.89 -2.85
C PHE A 4 -10.51 1.92 -3.32
N THR A 5 -11.00 1.77 -4.54
CA THR A 5 -11.90 2.73 -5.19
C THR A 5 -13.06 1.99 -5.81
N ASP A 6 -14.26 2.54 -5.67
CA ASP A 6 -15.47 1.94 -6.24
C ASP A 6 -16.50 3.04 -6.61
N GLY A 7 -17.29 2.78 -7.64
CA GLY A 7 -18.40 3.58 -8.11
C GLY A 7 -19.68 2.77 -8.17
N SER A 8 -20.76 3.31 -7.60
CA SER A 8 -22.09 2.71 -7.66
C SER A 8 -23.05 3.59 -8.45
N CYS A 9 -23.94 2.98 -9.24
CA CYS A 9 -25.01 3.70 -9.91
C CYS A 9 -26.34 2.93 -9.88
N THR A 10 -27.34 3.54 -9.26
CA THR A 10 -28.72 3.05 -9.31
C THR A 10 -29.34 3.35 -10.67
N SER A 11 -30.13 2.42 -11.20
CA SER A 11 -30.82 2.60 -12.49
C SER A 11 -29.90 2.99 -13.65
N ASN A 12 -28.65 2.46 -13.66
CA ASN A 12 -27.64 2.80 -14.67
C ASN A 12 -28.20 2.68 -16.11
N GLY A 13 -28.01 3.73 -16.90
CA GLY A 13 -28.54 3.83 -18.28
C GLY A 13 -30.05 4.09 -18.39
N ARG A 14 -30.75 4.36 -17.29
CA ARG A 14 -32.20 4.65 -17.27
C ARG A 14 -32.48 6.04 -16.67
N LYS A 15 -33.70 6.54 -16.89
CA LYS A 15 -34.15 7.79 -16.25
C LYS A 15 -34.15 7.64 -14.72
N GLY A 16 -33.72 8.70 -14.03
CA GLY A 16 -33.61 8.70 -12.57
C GLY A 16 -32.37 8.01 -12.03
N ALA A 17 -31.36 7.74 -12.89
CA ALA A 17 -30.08 7.23 -12.44
C ALA A 17 -29.42 8.18 -11.44
N LYS A 18 -28.81 7.59 -10.41
CA LYS A 18 -28.02 8.31 -9.41
C LYS A 18 -26.74 7.53 -9.19
N ALA A 19 -25.61 8.23 -9.28
CA ALA A 19 -24.30 7.68 -9.07
C ALA A 19 -23.63 8.27 -7.83
N GLY A 20 -22.81 7.45 -7.21
CA GLY A 20 -21.94 7.79 -6.09
C GLY A 20 -20.65 7.01 -6.21
N TYR A 21 -19.65 7.44 -5.44
CA TYR A 21 -18.32 6.85 -5.48
C TYR A 21 -17.65 6.98 -4.13
N ALA A 22 -16.74 6.05 -3.86
CA ALA A 22 -16.04 5.99 -2.59
C ALA A 22 -14.57 5.62 -2.76
N VAL A 23 -13.79 6.04 -1.78
CA VAL A 23 -12.39 5.68 -1.63
C VAL A 23 -12.14 5.20 -0.21
N TRP A 24 -11.42 4.10 -0.10
CA TRP A 24 -11.05 3.47 1.15
C TRP A 24 -9.53 3.34 1.24
N PHE A 25 -8.94 3.95 2.26
CA PHE A 25 -7.51 3.85 2.59
C PHE A 25 -7.36 2.91 3.79
N PRO A 26 -7.02 1.63 3.60
CA PRO A 26 -6.89 0.66 4.70
C PRO A 26 -5.88 1.11 5.75
N ASP A 27 -4.81 1.75 5.26
CA ASP A 27 -3.67 2.20 6.05
C ASP A 27 -3.97 3.52 6.79
N HIS A 28 -4.95 4.30 6.30
CA HIS A 28 -5.38 5.58 6.86
C HIS A 28 -6.91 5.72 6.80
N PRO A 29 -7.69 4.95 7.58
CA PRO A 29 -9.15 4.93 7.49
C PRO A 29 -9.82 6.31 7.55
N SER A 30 -9.25 7.25 8.31
CA SER A 30 -9.74 8.63 8.44
C SER A 30 -9.65 9.47 7.18
N TRP A 31 -8.85 9.06 6.19
CA TRP A 31 -8.75 9.74 4.88
C TRP A 31 -9.78 9.20 3.88
N SER A 32 -10.50 8.14 4.24
CA SER A 32 -11.52 7.54 3.38
C SER A 32 -12.74 8.45 3.28
N SER A 33 -13.36 8.49 2.10
CA SER A 33 -14.47 9.40 1.82
C SER A 33 -15.38 8.78 0.76
N ALA A 34 -16.66 9.14 0.79
CA ALA A 34 -17.58 8.89 -0.32
C ALA A 34 -18.30 10.18 -0.71
N ARG A 35 -18.67 10.29 -1.98
CA ARG A 35 -19.35 11.45 -2.54
C ARG A 35 -20.37 11.02 -3.60
N ARG A 36 -21.35 11.88 -3.85
CA ARG A 36 -22.23 11.74 -5.01
C ARG A 36 -21.54 12.26 -6.25
N VAL A 37 -21.82 11.64 -7.40
CA VAL A 37 -21.55 12.30 -8.69
C VAL A 37 -22.47 13.52 -8.76
N PRO A 38 -21.93 14.74 -8.99
CA PRO A 38 -22.74 15.96 -9.07
C PRO A 38 -23.94 15.80 -10.01
N ASP A 39 -25.10 16.33 -9.62
CA ASP A 39 -26.35 16.11 -10.37
C ASP A 39 -26.32 16.72 -11.79
N ASN A 40 -25.39 17.66 -12.04
CA ASN A 40 -25.14 18.26 -13.36
C ASN A 40 -24.20 17.44 -14.25
N GLU A 41 -23.78 16.26 -13.81
CA GLU A 41 -22.88 15.36 -14.53
C GLU A 41 -23.54 14.00 -14.82
N ASP A 42 -22.95 13.23 -15.75
CA ASP A 42 -23.49 11.94 -16.19
C ASP A 42 -23.59 10.91 -15.05
N GLN A 43 -24.81 10.61 -14.64
CA GLN A 43 -25.10 9.61 -13.59
C GLN A 43 -24.95 8.19 -14.13
N THR A 44 -23.70 7.70 -14.23
CA THR A 44 -23.35 6.38 -14.77
C THR A 44 -22.38 5.66 -13.84
N ASN A 45 -22.33 4.32 -13.93
CA ASN A 45 -21.37 3.53 -13.15
C ASN A 45 -19.93 3.95 -13.45
N ASN A 46 -19.54 3.98 -14.74
CA ASN A 46 -18.19 4.32 -15.16
C ASN A 46 -17.74 5.72 -14.73
N ARG A 47 -18.65 6.72 -14.70
CA ARG A 47 -18.30 8.04 -14.16
C ARG A 47 -18.06 7.99 -12.66
N GLY A 48 -18.86 7.24 -11.91
CA GLY A 48 -18.64 7.01 -10.48
C GLY A 48 -17.27 6.37 -10.23
N GLU A 49 -16.96 5.28 -10.93
CA GLU A 49 -15.69 4.55 -10.84
C GLU A 49 -14.48 5.45 -11.11
N MET A 50 -14.53 6.22 -12.20
CA MET A 50 -13.46 7.14 -12.55
C MET A 50 -13.34 8.30 -11.54
N SER A 51 -14.47 8.77 -11.01
CA SER A 51 -14.50 9.81 -9.97
C SER A 51 -13.91 9.31 -8.65
N ALA A 52 -14.06 8.03 -8.32
CA ALA A 52 -13.42 7.39 -7.18
C ALA A 52 -11.89 7.48 -7.28
N ILE A 53 -11.34 7.11 -8.45
CA ILE A 53 -9.89 7.20 -8.69
C ILE A 53 -9.40 8.65 -8.60
N LEU A 54 -10.15 9.60 -9.17
CA LEU A 54 -9.82 11.03 -9.06
C LEU A 54 -9.82 11.49 -7.60
N LEU A 55 -10.83 11.12 -6.81
CA LEU A 55 -10.91 11.46 -5.40
C LEU A 55 -9.72 10.90 -4.62
N ALA A 56 -9.30 9.67 -4.91
CA ALA A 56 -8.17 9.03 -4.24
C ALA A 56 -6.88 9.83 -4.45
N VAL A 57 -6.57 10.22 -5.69
CA VAL A 57 -5.35 10.99 -5.98
C VAL A 57 -5.43 12.41 -5.43
N MET A 58 -6.61 13.04 -5.42
CA MET A 58 -6.82 14.36 -4.81
C MET A 58 -6.53 14.35 -3.31
N ILE A 59 -7.08 13.36 -2.58
CA ILE A 59 -6.87 13.24 -1.13
C ILE A 59 -5.40 13.05 -0.80
N LEU A 60 -4.69 12.20 -1.57
CA LEU A 60 -3.25 12.01 -1.36
C LEU A 60 -2.44 13.27 -1.65
N GLU A 61 -2.78 14.03 -2.69
CA GLU A 61 -2.15 15.33 -2.95
C GLU A 61 -2.40 16.33 -1.83
N ASP A 62 -3.63 16.42 -1.33
CA ASP A 62 -4.01 17.33 -0.22
C ASP A 62 -3.27 16.97 1.09
N HIS A 63 -2.97 15.69 1.30
CA HIS A 63 -2.14 15.21 2.41
C HIS A 63 -0.62 15.29 2.16
N GLY A 64 -0.18 15.68 0.95
CA GLY A 64 1.24 15.75 0.59
C GLY A 64 1.89 14.39 0.33
N GLU A 65 1.11 13.34 0.10
CA GLU A 65 1.55 11.95 -0.01
C GLU A 65 1.85 11.53 -1.47
N THR A 66 2.61 12.35 -2.20
CA THR A 66 3.01 12.06 -3.59
C THR A 66 4.37 11.35 -3.71
N ASP A 67 5.24 11.43 -2.70
CA ASP A 67 6.51 10.69 -2.67
C ASP A 67 6.35 9.24 -2.18
N CYS A 68 5.30 8.57 -2.65
CA CYS A 68 5.01 7.19 -2.29
C CYS A 68 4.73 6.33 -3.53
N ASP A 69 4.89 5.01 -3.36
CA ASP A 69 4.44 4.04 -4.36
C ASP A 69 2.94 3.79 -4.19
N LEU A 70 2.12 4.35 -5.08
CA LEU A 70 0.68 4.26 -5.06
C LEU A 70 0.17 2.95 -5.70
N VAL A 71 -0.69 2.24 -4.99
CA VAL A 71 -1.41 1.07 -5.52
C VAL A 71 -2.90 1.33 -5.43
N VAL A 72 -3.54 1.45 -6.60
CA VAL A 72 -4.99 1.63 -6.72
C VAL A 72 -5.64 0.30 -7.01
N TYR A 73 -6.54 -0.14 -6.14
CA TYR A 73 -7.35 -1.33 -6.29
C TYR A 73 -8.75 -0.94 -6.75
N SER A 74 -9.20 -1.51 -7.88
CA SER A 74 -10.53 -1.27 -8.45
C SER A 74 -11.03 -2.54 -9.12
N ASP A 75 -12.34 -2.75 -9.09
CA ASP A 75 -13.00 -3.81 -9.85
C ASP A 75 -13.43 -3.37 -11.25
N SER A 76 -13.23 -2.09 -11.59
CA SER A 76 -13.50 -1.56 -12.93
C SER A 76 -12.32 -1.77 -13.87
N GLU A 77 -12.30 -2.91 -14.59
CA GLU A 77 -11.34 -3.13 -15.69
C GLU A 77 -11.40 -2.02 -16.74
N TYR A 78 -12.58 -1.44 -16.96
CA TYR A 78 -12.75 -0.29 -17.85
C TYR A 78 -11.87 0.88 -17.40
N CYS A 79 -11.97 1.31 -16.14
CA CYS A 79 -11.20 2.44 -15.64
C CYS A 79 -9.70 2.16 -15.65
N ILE A 80 -9.30 0.95 -15.26
CA ILE A 80 -7.90 0.53 -15.31
C ILE A 80 -7.37 0.63 -16.74
N ASN A 81 -8.08 0.09 -17.73
CA ASN A 81 -7.66 0.14 -19.13
C ASN A 81 -7.63 1.56 -19.70
N CYS A 82 -8.58 2.42 -19.30
CA CYS A 82 -8.59 3.84 -19.65
C CYS A 82 -7.31 4.55 -19.23
N LEU A 83 -6.79 4.25 -18.03
CA LEU A 83 -5.63 4.92 -17.43
C LEU A 83 -4.30 4.23 -17.74
N THR A 84 -4.33 3.03 -18.34
CA THR A 84 -3.12 2.25 -18.65
C THR A 84 -3.02 1.95 -20.14
N SER A 85 -3.72 0.92 -20.62
CA SER A 85 -3.60 0.36 -21.96
C SER A 85 -4.03 1.33 -23.07
N TRP A 86 -5.08 2.11 -22.86
CA TRP A 86 -5.70 2.92 -23.92
C TRP A 86 -5.18 4.36 -23.96
N LEU A 87 -4.78 4.90 -22.80
CA LEU A 87 -4.35 6.29 -22.64
C LEU A 87 -3.28 6.72 -23.66
N PRO A 88 -2.16 5.97 -23.87
CA PRO A 88 -1.13 6.38 -24.82
C PRO A 88 -1.68 6.49 -26.25
N GLY A 89 -2.55 5.55 -26.64
CA GLY A 89 -3.19 5.54 -27.95
C GLY A 89 -4.13 6.72 -28.15
N TRP A 90 -4.90 7.09 -27.12
CA TRP A 90 -5.81 8.24 -27.18
C TRP A 90 -5.06 9.57 -27.23
N ILE A 91 -3.97 9.74 -26.47
CA ILE A 91 -3.13 10.94 -26.54
C ILE A 91 -2.61 11.13 -27.97
N ASN A 92 -2.07 10.07 -28.58
CA ASN A 92 -1.54 10.11 -29.95
C ASN A 92 -2.60 10.38 -31.02
N LYS A 93 -3.86 10.00 -30.76
CA LYS A 93 -5.00 10.19 -31.68
C LYS A 93 -5.82 11.45 -31.38
N GLY A 94 -5.30 12.38 -30.58
CA GLY A 94 -6.02 13.61 -30.25
C GLY A 94 -7.32 13.38 -29.49
N TRP A 95 -7.33 12.40 -28.58
CA TRP A 95 -8.48 12.00 -27.76
C TRP A 95 -9.67 11.43 -28.53
N LYS A 96 -9.36 10.64 -29.57
CA LYS A 96 -10.33 9.85 -30.32
C LYS A 96 -10.14 8.36 -30.09
N THR A 97 -11.26 7.65 -29.97
CA THR A 97 -11.33 6.18 -29.93
C THR A 97 -10.95 5.57 -31.29
N ALA A 98 -10.73 4.26 -31.34
CA ALA A 98 -10.46 3.56 -32.60
C ALA A 98 -11.59 3.70 -33.63
N ALA A 99 -12.83 3.93 -33.17
CA ALA A 99 -13.99 4.19 -34.01
C ALA A 99 -14.15 5.67 -34.41
N GLY A 100 -13.19 6.54 -34.11
CA GLY A 100 -13.22 7.97 -34.44
C GLY A 100 -14.13 8.83 -33.56
N LYS A 101 -14.78 8.25 -32.55
CA LYS A 101 -15.60 8.97 -31.56
C LYS A 101 -14.74 9.59 -30.47
N ASP A 102 -15.25 10.63 -29.83
CA ASP A 102 -14.63 11.20 -28.62
C ASP A 102 -14.52 10.15 -27.51
N VAL A 103 -13.44 10.24 -26.73
CA VAL A 103 -13.23 9.40 -25.55
C VAL A 103 -14.21 9.81 -24.46
N GLN A 104 -14.95 8.85 -23.92
CA GLN A 104 -15.86 9.10 -22.80
C GLN A 104 -15.09 9.39 -21.52
N HIS A 105 -15.64 10.25 -20.65
CA HIS A 105 -15.05 10.66 -19.38
C HIS A 105 -13.63 11.25 -19.52
N GLN A 106 -13.34 11.83 -20.68
CA GLN A 106 -12.05 12.43 -21.01
C GLN A 106 -11.64 13.53 -20.02
N ASP A 107 -12.61 14.26 -19.46
CA ASP A 107 -12.41 15.24 -18.40
C ASP A 107 -11.70 14.62 -17.19
N LEU A 108 -12.24 13.52 -16.67
CA LEU A 108 -11.69 12.81 -15.51
C LEU A 108 -10.36 12.14 -15.85
N ILE A 109 -10.26 11.47 -17.01
CA ILE A 109 -9.04 10.77 -17.43
C ILE A 109 -7.85 11.74 -17.52
N LYS A 110 -8.07 12.94 -18.07
CA LYS A 110 -7.03 13.98 -18.16
C LYS A 110 -6.57 14.43 -16.78
N ASP A 111 -7.50 14.74 -15.87
CA ASP A 111 -7.16 15.23 -14.53
C ASP A 111 -6.42 14.15 -13.73
N ILE A 112 -6.94 12.93 -13.74
CA ILE A 112 -6.29 11.77 -13.08
C ILE A 112 -4.87 11.58 -13.61
N THR A 113 -4.68 11.58 -14.93
CA THR A 113 -3.35 11.40 -15.54
C THR A 113 -2.38 12.51 -15.11
N ALA A 114 -2.83 13.77 -15.10
CA ALA A 114 -2.00 14.89 -14.67
C ALA A 114 -1.58 14.76 -13.21
N ARG A 115 -2.47 14.32 -12.31
CA ARG A 115 -2.17 14.11 -10.90
C ARG A 115 -1.27 12.90 -10.66
N LEU A 116 -1.55 11.77 -11.30
CA LEU A 116 -0.73 10.55 -11.22
C LEU A 116 0.73 10.80 -11.63
N SER A 117 0.98 11.75 -12.54
CA SER A 117 2.34 12.12 -12.95
C SER A 117 3.19 12.74 -11.84
N LYS A 118 2.57 13.21 -10.74
CA LYS A 118 3.27 13.78 -9.58
C LYS A 118 3.72 12.72 -8.57
N PHE A 119 3.16 11.51 -8.67
CA PHE A 119 3.51 10.42 -7.76
C PHE A 119 4.84 9.78 -8.16
N LYS A 120 5.65 9.39 -7.16
CA LYS A 120 6.91 8.67 -7.38
C LYS A 120 6.73 7.45 -8.27
N SER A 121 5.72 6.63 -7.96
CA SER A 121 5.26 5.56 -8.84
C SER A 121 3.78 5.25 -8.57
N HIS A 122 3.10 4.69 -9.56
CA HIS A 122 1.72 4.22 -9.40
C HIS A 122 1.47 2.95 -10.22
N ARG A 123 0.60 2.09 -9.72
CA ARG A 123 0.08 0.93 -10.45
C ARG A 123 -1.36 0.63 -10.08
N PHE A 124 -2.07 0.01 -11.01
CA PHE A 124 -3.45 -0.44 -10.84
C PHE A 124 -3.49 -1.96 -10.63
N VAL A 125 -4.39 -2.40 -9.77
CA VAL A 125 -4.68 -3.82 -9.52
C VAL A 125 -6.16 -4.04 -9.68
N HIS A 126 -6.51 -4.95 -10.59
CA HIS A 126 -7.89 -5.38 -10.72
C HIS A 126 -8.25 -6.32 -9.55
N VAL A 127 -9.33 -6.01 -8.84
CA VAL A 127 -9.92 -6.87 -7.80
C VAL A 127 -11.24 -7.40 -8.34
N LYS A 128 -11.55 -8.67 -8.06
CA LYS A 128 -12.83 -9.24 -8.49
C LYS A 128 -13.97 -8.64 -7.67
N ALA A 129 -14.97 -8.09 -8.36
CA ALA A 129 -16.19 -7.59 -7.75
C ALA A 129 -16.98 -8.71 -7.03
N HIS A 130 -17.59 -8.37 -5.89
CA HIS A 130 -18.62 -9.16 -5.20
C HIS A 130 -18.33 -10.66 -5.02
N THR A 131 -17.08 -11.04 -4.77
CA THR A 131 -16.69 -12.45 -4.62
C THR A 131 -17.22 -13.10 -3.35
N GLY A 132 -17.60 -12.31 -2.32
CA GLY A 132 -17.82 -12.83 -0.97
C GLY A 132 -16.57 -13.47 -0.36
N GLY A 133 -15.39 -13.19 -0.94
CA GLY A 133 -14.12 -13.76 -0.51
C GLY A 133 -13.73 -13.31 0.90
N LEU A 134 -13.06 -14.20 1.62
CA LEU A 134 -12.57 -13.92 2.98
C LEU A 134 -11.13 -13.38 2.99
N ASP A 135 -10.49 -13.26 1.82
CA ASP A 135 -9.17 -12.68 1.66
C ASP A 135 -9.16 -11.16 1.88
N GLU A 136 -7.96 -10.61 2.08
CA GLU A 136 -7.72 -9.20 2.38
C GLU A 136 -8.31 -8.27 1.32
N LEU A 137 -8.08 -8.58 0.04
CA LEU A 137 -8.53 -7.73 -1.06
C LEU A 137 -10.05 -7.73 -1.16
N SER A 138 -10.68 -8.91 -1.05
CA SER A 138 -12.14 -9.03 -1.06
C SER A 138 -12.80 -8.27 0.09
N LYS A 139 -12.24 -8.32 1.31
CA LYS A 139 -12.75 -7.58 2.46
C LYS A 139 -12.67 -6.07 2.28
N HIS A 140 -11.55 -5.56 1.78
CA HIS A 140 -11.40 -4.13 1.52
C HIS A 140 -12.25 -3.64 0.35
N ASN A 141 -12.39 -4.45 -0.71
CA ASN A 141 -13.29 -4.14 -1.82
C ASN A 141 -14.75 -4.05 -1.34
N ALA A 142 -15.19 -4.97 -0.48
CA ALA A 142 -16.54 -4.95 0.08
C ALA A 142 -16.82 -3.70 0.93
N ILE A 143 -15.81 -3.15 1.61
CA ILE A 143 -15.96 -1.90 2.37
C ILE A 143 -16.22 -0.73 1.41
N VAL A 144 -15.39 -0.57 0.38
CA VAL A 144 -15.54 0.56 -0.54
C VAL A 144 -16.81 0.45 -1.40
N ASP A 145 -17.22 -0.77 -1.79
CA ASP A 145 -18.50 -1.05 -2.46
C ASP A 145 -19.68 -0.59 -1.61
N LYS A 146 -19.70 -1.01 -0.34
CA LYS A 146 -20.74 -0.58 0.60
C LYS A 146 -20.75 0.94 0.78
N MET A 147 -19.58 1.57 0.88
CA MET A 147 -19.50 3.03 0.98
C MET A 147 -20.09 3.73 -0.26
N ALA A 148 -19.78 3.24 -1.47
CA ALA A 148 -20.30 3.78 -2.71
C ALA A 148 -21.81 3.57 -2.84
N GLN A 149 -22.32 2.41 -2.43
CA GLN A 149 -23.76 2.11 -2.40
C GLN A 149 -24.51 2.97 -1.38
N ASP A 150 -23.99 3.09 -0.16
CA ASP A 150 -24.60 3.88 0.92
C ASP A 150 -24.77 5.34 0.47
N ILE A 151 -23.69 5.97 -0.04
CA ILE A 151 -23.77 7.37 -0.47
C ILE A 151 -24.73 7.52 -1.67
N THR A 152 -24.74 6.57 -2.60
CA THR A 152 -25.67 6.57 -3.75
C THR A 152 -27.13 6.54 -3.30
N ASN A 153 -27.42 5.80 -2.23
CA ASN A 153 -28.73 5.71 -1.61
C ASN A 153 -29.04 6.86 -0.63
N GLY A 154 -28.13 7.82 -0.47
CA GLY A 154 -28.30 8.98 0.44
C GLY A 154 -28.06 8.65 1.91
N ILE A 155 -27.37 7.54 2.19
CA ILE A 155 -26.96 7.12 3.53
C ILE A 155 -25.52 7.61 3.74
N GLU A 156 -25.25 8.23 4.89
CA GLU A 156 -23.88 8.59 5.25
C GLU A 156 -23.07 7.32 5.52
N PRO A 157 -21.98 7.07 4.77
CA PRO A 157 -21.20 5.86 4.95
C PRO A 157 -20.51 5.84 6.31
N LYS A 158 -20.62 4.71 7.01
CA LYS A 158 -19.81 4.40 8.19
C LYS A 158 -18.90 3.24 7.86
N PRO A 159 -17.69 3.49 7.32
CA PRO A 159 -16.78 2.41 7.00
C PRO A 159 -16.32 1.74 8.29
N GLU A 160 -16.59 0.44 8.39
CA GLU A 160 -16.04 -0.40 9.44
C GLU A 160 -14.77 -1.04 8.91
N ALA A 161 -13.63 -0.65 9.46
CA ALA A 161 -12.37 -1.32 9.16
C ALA A 161 -12.51 -2.81 9.55
N PRO A 162 -11.96 -3.75 8.77
CA PRO A 162 -12.00 -5.15 9.14
C PRO A 162 -11.35 -5.31 10.51
N VAL A 163 -11.99 -6.08 11.40
CA VAL A 163 -11.38 -6.39 12.69
C VAL A 163 -10.07 -7.13 12.43
N VAL A 164 -8.98 -6.56 12.93
CA VAL A 164 -7.66 -7.19 12.92
C VAL A 164 -7.72 -8.34 13.91
N VAL A 165 -7.91 -9.55 13.38
CA VAL A 165 -8.18 -10.75 14.21
C VAL A 165 -6.90 -11.49 14.62
N ASP A 166 -5.82 -11.37 13.85
CA ASP A 166 -4.59 -12.12 14.12
C ASP A 166 -3.43 -11.20 14.49
N GLU A 167 -2.95 -11.35 15.74
CA GLU A 167 -1.67 -10.83 16.15
C GLU A 167 -0.55 -11.65 15.51
N LEU A 168 0.45 -10.97 14.92
CA LEU A 168 1.60 -11.67 14.35
C LEU A 168 2.41 -12.37 15.45
N PHE A 169 2.61 -11.66 16.56
CA PHE A 169 3.12 -12.15 17.82
C PHE A 169 2.44 -11.37 18.95
N PRO A 170 2.33 -11.94 20.17
CA PRO A 170 1.78 -11.23 21.32
C PRO A 170 2.43 -9.87 21.54
N GLY A 171 1.62 -8.81 21.51
CA GLY A 171 2.06 -7.43 21.73
C GLY A 171 2.91 -6.82 20.59
N CYS A 172 3.07 -7.50 19.46
CA CYS A 172 3.76 -6.95 18.30
C CYS A 172 2.99 -5.75 17.75
N PRO A 173 3.64 -4.61 17.47
CA PRO A 173 2.96 -3.46 16.90
C PRO A 173 2.54 -3.70 15.44
N LEU A 174 3.24 -4.58 14.71
CA LEU A 174 2.88 -4.98 13.35
C LEU A 174 1.79 -6.05 13.39
N ARG A 175 0.68 -5.81 12.68
CA ARG A 175 -0.49 -6.70 12.67
C ARG A 175 -0.86 -7.16 11.27
N ILE A 176 -1.42 -8.37 11.18
CA ILE A 176 -2.01 -8.88 9.94
C ILE A 176 -3.29 -8.07 9.67
N MET A 177 -3.50 -7.58 8.44
CA MET A 177 -4.59 -6.62 8.11
C MET A 177 -4.51 -5.28 8.85
N GLY A 178 -3.41 -5.00 9.56
CA GLY A 178 -3.18 -3.70 10.19
C GLY A 178 -2.59 -2.69 9.22
N GLY A 179 -2.62 -1.42 9.61
CA GLY A 179 -1.91 -0.36 8.89
C GLY A 179 -0.38 -0.51 8.99
N PRO A 180 0.38 0.27 8.20
CA PRO A 180 1.83 0.28 8.24
C PRO A 180 2.32 0.69 9.63
N THR A 181 3.39 0.05 10.08
CA THR A 181 4.03 0.32 11.37
C THR A 181 5.46 0.79 11.12
N GLN A 182 5.94 1.77 11.89
CA GLN A 182 7.31 2.24 11.71
C GLN A 182 8.29 1.15 12.09
N GLN A 183 9.32 0.95 11.26
CA GLN A 183 10.36 -0.07 11.52
C GLN A 183 11.00 0.10 12.90
N LYS A 184 11.19 1.33 13.38
CA LYS A 184 11.77 1.62 14.70
C LYS A 184 10.94 1.03 15.85
N ASP A 185 9.62 1.02 15.71
CA ASP A 185 8.69 0.54 16.75
C ASP A 185 8.71 -1.00 16.76
N ILE A 186 8.80 -1.62 15.58
CA ILE A 186 9.01 -3.07 15.45
C ILE A 186 10.35 -3.46 16.10
N VAL A 187 11.44 -2.74 15.79
CA VAL A 187 12.76 -3.01 16.37
C VAL A 187 12.76 -2.81 17.89
N ALA A 188 12.07 -1.78 18.40
CA ALA A 188 11.94 -1.53 19.82
C ALA A 188 11.21 -2.69 20.53
N TRP A 189 10.08 -3.15 19.97
CA TRP A 189 9.36 -4.33 20.46
C TRP A 189 10.22 -5.60 20.37
N MET A 190 10.93 -5.83 19.26
CA MET A 190 11.79 -6.99 19.12
C MET A 190 12.86 -7.03 20.20
N ARG A 191 13.45 -5.89 20.58
CA ARG A 191 14.46 -5.83 21.65
C ARG A 191 13.91 -6.23 23.02
N THR A 192 12.65 -5.90 23.32
CA THR A 192 12.01 -6.24 24.60
C THR A 192 11.46 -7.66 24.62
N SER A 193 11.08 -8.19 23.46
CA SER A 193 10.38 -9.48 23.33
C SER A 193 11.27 -10.57 22.71
N ILE A 194 12.57 -10.34 22.51
CA ILE A 194 13.45 -11.29 21.81
C ILE A 194 13.48 -12.69 22.43
N ALA A 195 13.33 -12.76 23.75
CA ALA A 195 13.34 -14.01 24.50
C ALA A 195 12.05 -14.85 24.31
N THR A 196 10.97 -14.26 23.79
CA THR A 196 9.71 -14.97 23.52
C THR A 196 9.63 -15.49 22.07
N LEU A 197 10.64 -15.22 21.26
CA LEU A 197 10.71 -15.63 19.86
C LEU A 197 11.52 -16.93 19.70
N ASP A 198 11.56 -17.49 18.49
CA ASP A 198 12.37 -18.66 18.16
C ASP A 198 13.87 -18.39 18.41
N THR A 199 14.39 -18.96 19.50
CA THR A 199 15.75 -18.71 19.97
C THR A 199 16.81 -19.24 19.02
N GLU A 200 16.59 -20.39 18.38
CA GLU A 200 17.58 -20.97 17.47
C GLU A 200 17.75 -20.10 16.22
N LEU A 201 16.64 -19.63 15.66
CA LEU A 201 16.64 -18.72 14.53
C LEU A 201 17.26 -17.37 14.91
N ILE A 202 16.89 -16.83 16.07
CA ILE A 202 17.43 -15.56 16.57
C ILE A 202 18.93 -15.64 16.79
N ASP A 203 19.44 -16.66 17.49
CA ASP A 203 20.87 -16.80 17.81
C ASP A 203 21.74 -16.87 16.55
N LYS A 204 21.28 -17.61 15.54
CA LYS A 204 21.92 -17.68 14.22
C LYS A 204 22.08 -16.30 13.58
N HIS A 205 21.04 -15.47 13.64
CA HIS A 205 21.05 -14.14 13.03
C HIS A 205 21.74 -13.09 13.91
N LEU A 206 21.68 -13.22 15.23
CA LEU A 206 22.37 -12.36 16.18
C LEU A 206 23.88 -12.49 16.03
N PHE A 207 24.40 -13.72 15.90
CA PHE A 207 25.82 -13.94 15.67
C PHE A 207 26.29 -13.41 14.31
N LYS A 208 25.44 -13.48 13.28
CA LYS A 208 25.71 -12.83 11.99
C LYS A 208 25.83 -11.31 12.12
N ALA A 209 24.92 -10.68 12.85
CA ALA A 209 24.98 -9.24 13.12
C ALA A 209 26.27 -8.86 13.88
N PHE A 210 26.67 -9.66 14.87
CA PHE A 210 27.95 -9.49 15.57
C PHE A 210 29.15 -9.57 14.62
N THR A 211 29.15 -10.54 13.71
CA THR A 211 30.23 -10.70 12.71
C THR A 211 30.37 -9.46 11.82
N GLU A 212 29.27 -8.87 11.36
CA GLU A 212 29.30 -7.63 10.57
C GLU A 212 29.80 -6.43 11.39
N MET A 213 29.43 -6.34 12.68
CA MET A 213 29.95 -5.32 13.60
C MET A 213 31.46 -5.48 13.88
N CYS A 214 32.00 -6.69 13.85
CA CYS A 214 33.44 -6.95 13.95
C CYS A 214 34.16 -6.53 12.66
N LYS A 215 33.63 -6.91 11.49
CA LYS A 215 34.19 -6.51 10.18
C LYS A 215 34.27 -5.00 10.03
N ALA A 216 33.23 -4.27 10.44
CA ALA A 216 33.22 -2.80 10.42
C ALA A 216 34.34 -2.17 11.29
N ARG A 217 34.95 -2.94 12.20
CA ARG A 217 36.08 -2.56 13.06
C ARG A 217 37.41 -3.20 12.64
N ASP A 218 37.51 -3.69 11.40
CA ASP A 218 38.65 -4.43 10.85
C ASP A 218 39.01 -5.69 11.66
N VAL A 219 38.00 -6.34 12.28
CA VAL A 219 38.16 -7.59 13.02
C VAL A 219 37.51 -8.73 12.25
N ASN A 220 38.31 -9.72 11.89
CA ASN A 220 37.85 -10.96 11.28
C ASN A 220 37.57 -12.00 12.37
N LEU A 221 36.50 -12.79 12.19
CA LEU A 221 36.15 -13.89 13.08
C LEU A 221 36.40 -15.22 12.37
N THR A 222 37.25 -16.07 12.95
CA THR A 222 37.50 -17.43 12.47
C THR A 222 36.76 -18.44 13.36
N ARG A 223 36.08 -19.42 12.72
CA ARG A 223 35.30 -20.45 13.42
C ARG A 223 36.06 -21.77 13.40
N ASN A 224 36.31 -22.32 14.58
CA ASN A 224 36.88 -23.65 14.79
C ASN A 224 35.87 -24.51 15.56
N VAL A 225 35.89 -25.83 15.40
CA VAL A 225 35.03 -26.74 16.19
C VAL A 225 35.92 -27.60 17.06
N ILE A 226 35.73 -27.54 18.38
CA ILE A 226 36.46 -28.34 19.36
C ILE A 226 35.44 -29.14 20.14
N ALA A 227 35.57 -30.48 20.14
CA ALA A 227 34.66 -31.39 20.84
C ALA A 227 33.16 -31.14 20.52
N LYS A 228 32.83 -30.93 19.24
CA LYS A 228 31.48 -30.57 18.72
C LYS A 228 30.97 -29.18 19.14
N THR A 229 31.75 -28.40 19.87
CA THR A 229 31.41 -27.02 20.25
C THR A 229 32.06 -26.03 19.29
N PRO A 230 31.30 -25.10 18.69
CA PRO A 230 31.86 -24.04 17.88
C PRO A 230 32.60 -23.03 18.77
N MET A 231 33.86 -22.80 18.44
CA MET A 231 34.76 -21.83 19.07
C MET A 231 35.06 -20.72 18.07
N ILE A 232 35.01 -19.47 18.52
CA ILE A 232 35.23 -18.30 17.67
C ILE A 232 36.53 -17.62 18.12
N ARG A 233 37.37 -17.23 17.16
CA ARG A 233 38.59 -16.44 17.39
C ARG A 233 38.48 -15.13 16.62
N ALA A 234 38.91 -14.03 17.24
CA ALA A 234 38.98 -12.72 16.62
C ALA A 234 40.42 -12.40 16.19
N GLU A 235 40.59 -11.88 14.98
CA GLU A 235 41.88 -11.58 14.37
C GLU A 235 41.82 -10.20 13.70
N ARG A 236 42.90 -9.41 13.80
CA ARG A 236 43.06 -8.12 13.11
C ARG A 236 44.23 -8.19 12.14
N ALA A 237 44.10 -7.55 10.98
CA ALA A 237 45.19 -7.44 10.02
C ALA A 237 46.31 -6.49 10.53
N HIS A 238 45.94 -5.45 11.28
CA HIS A 238 46.87 -4.48 11.85
C HIS A 238 46.70 -4.39 13.36
N LEU A 239 47.72 -4.80 14.11
CA LEU A 239 47.77 -4.66 15.56
C LEU A 239 48.21 -3.23 15.92
N GLN A 240 47.36 -2.48 16.62
CA GLN A 240 47.82 -1.33 17.39
C GLN A 240 48.49 -1.89 18.65
N ILE A 241 49.81 -2.04 18.60
CA ILE A 241 50.61 -2.33 19.79
C ILE A 241 50.89 -0.96 20.42
N GLU A 242 50.22 -0.65 21.53
CA GLU A 242 50.71 0.41 22.42
C GLU A 242 52.06 -0.06 22.94
N THR A 243 53.15 0.56 22.46
CA THR A 243 54.48 0.36 23.00
C THR A 243 54.45 0.76 24.47
N VAL A 244 54.49 -0.23 25.36
CA VAL A 244 54.77 0.01 26.77
C VAL A 244 56.20 0.54 26.82
N ASP A 245 56.35 1.84 27.06
CA ASP A 245 57.66 2.45 27.29
C ASP A 245 58.35 1.69 28.42
N LYS A 246 59.41 0.94 28.07
CA LYS A 246 60.31 0.35 29.07
C LYS A 246 61.03 1.50 29.74
N VAL A 247 60.55 1.89 30.92
CA VAL A 247 61.33 2.69 31.87
C VAL A 247 62.55 1.84 32.25
N ILE A 248 63.73 2.28 31.82
CA ILE A 248 65.05 1.73 32.19
C ILE A 248 65.45 2.31 33.55
#